data_AF-A0A3S5IXR2-F1
#
_entry.id   AF-A0A3S5IXR2-F1
#
_cell.length_a   1.000
_cell.length_b   1.000
_cell.length_c   1.000
_cell.angle_alpha   90.00
_cell.angle_beta   90.00
_cell.angle_gamma   90.00
#
_symmetry.space_group_name_H-M   'P 1'
#
loop_
_entity.id
_entity.type
_entity.pdbx_description
1 polymer ?
#
loop_
_entity_poly.entity_id
_entity_poly.type
_entity_poly.pdbx_seq_one_letter_code
_entity_poly.pdbx_strand_id
1 'polypeptide(L)' 'RGADSMAVSYIQLKDKGTSVRCFGAGIDTNIELASIRGVISAINRLIGKRS' A
#
# COMPACT_ATOMS: atom_id res chain seq x y z
N ARG A 1 21.89 7.35 -15.00
CA ARG A 1 20.72 7.48 -14.09
C ARG A 1 19.92 6.19 -14.22
N GLY A 2 20.04 5.27 -13.26
CA GLY A 2 19.44 3.93 -13.35
C GLY A 2 19.54 3.17 -12.02
N ALA A 3 20.58 3.41 -11.24
CA ALA A 3 20.73 2.87 -9.88
C ALA A 3 19.75 3.51 -8.87
N ASP A 4 19.28 4.75 -9.12
CA ASP A 4 18.32 5.45 -8.25
C ASP A 4 16.86 5.33 -8.73
N SER A 5 16.56 4.35 -9.60
CA SER A 5 15.19 4.17 -10.09
C SER A 5 14.28 3.80 -8.92
N MET A 6 13.21 4.58 -8.73
CA MET A 6 12.23 4.34 -7.68
C MET A 6 11.00 3.66 -8.28
N ALA A 7 10.58 2.56 -7.66
CA ALA A 7 9.31 1.91 -7.89
C ALA A 7 8.26 2.42 -6.91
N VAL A 8 7.03 2.58 -7.40
CA VAL A 8 5.87 2.95 -6.60
C VAL A 8 4.77 1.93 -6.81
N SER A 9 4.17 1.46 -5.73
CA SER A 9 3.04 0.53 -5.73
C SER A 9 1.84 1.16 -5.03
N TYR A 10 0.66 1.03 -5.64
CA TYR A 10 -0.61 1.49 -5.10
C TYR A 10 -1.55 0.30 -4.94
N ILE A 11 -2.03 0.06 -3.72
CA ILE A 11 -2.91 -1.06 -3.38
C ILE A 11 -4.24 -0.52 -2.88
N GLN A 12 -5.34 -0.93 -3.50
CA GLN A 12 -6.68 -0.64 -3.02
C GLN A 12 -7.22 -1.82 -2.22
N LEU A 13 -7.63 -1.57 -0.98
CA LEU A 13 -8.36 -2.54 -0.17
C LEU A 13 -9.81 -2.10 0.02
N LYS A 14 -10.70 -3.09 0.01
CA LYS A 14 -12.12 -2.94 0.36
C LYS A 14 -12.42 -3.86 1.53
N ASP A 15 -12.87 -3.28 2.63
CA ASP A 15 -13.42 -4.04 3.74
C ASP A 15 -14.75 -4.68 3.34
N LYS A 16 -14.82 -6.01 3.44
CA LYS A 16 -16.04 -6.77 3.15
C LYS A 16 -17.15 -6.52 4.19
N GLY A 17 -16.80 -6.17 5.43
CA GLY A 17 -17.77 -5.98 6.52
C GLY A 17 -18.36 -4.57 6.59
N THR A 18 -17.59 -3.54 6.23
CA THR A 18 -17.97 -2.13 6.45
C THR A 18 -18.13 -1.33 5.15
N SER A 19 -17.87 -1.94 3.98
CA SER A 19 -17.78 -1.27 2.67
C SER A 19 -16.73 -0.16 2.57
N VAL A 20 -15.92 0.04 3.61
CA VAL A 20 -14.82 1.02 3.63
C VAL A 20 -13.80 0.65 2.57
N ARG A 21 -13.42 1.64 1.75
CA ARG A 21 -12.32 1.54 0.79
C ARG A 21 -11.16 2.39 1.26
N CYS A 22 -9.95 1.88 1.11
CA CYS A 22 -8.74 2.64 1.36
C CYS A 22 -7.65 2.28 0.35
N PHE A 23 -6.72 3.22 0.19
CA PHE A 23 -5.53 3.02 -0.62
C PHE A 23 -4.31 3.03 0.30
N GLY A 24 -3.40 2.09 0.05
CA GLY A 24 -2.03 2.11 0.54
C GLY A 24 -1.07 2.39 -0.60
N ALA A 25 0.06 2.97 -0.25
CA ALA A 25 1.15 3.23 -1.17
C ALA A 25 2.46 2.73 -0.56
N GLY A 26 3.33 2.19 -1.40
CA GLY A 26 4.68 1.77 -1.04
C GLY A 26 5.67 2.24 -2.09
N ILE A 27 6.82 2.74 -1.62
CA ILE A 27 7.88 3.27 -2.47
C ILE A 27 9.16 2.56 -2.07
N ASP A 28 9.87 2.05 -3.07
CA ASP A 28 11.17 1.42 -2.88
C ASP A 28 11.94 1.35 -4.20
N THR A 29 13.26 1.18 -4.16
CA THR A 29 14.05 0.91 -5.38
C THR A 29 13.76 -0.48 -5.96
N ASN A 30 13.26 -1.41 -5.15
CA ASN A 30 12.81 -2.73 -5.58
C ASN A 30 11.26 -2.77 -5.66
N ILE A 31 10.72 -3.14 -6.83
CA ILE A 31 9.28 -3.27 -7.06
C ILE A 31 8.59 -4.27 -6.11
N GLU A 32 9.28 -5.34 -5.71
CA GLU A 32 8.76 -6.33 -4.77
C GLU A 32 8.55 -5.69 -3.39
N LEU A 33 9.57 -4.96 -2.90
CA LEU A 33 9.51 -4.30 -1.59
C LEU A 33 8.53 -3.12 -1.60
N ALA A 34 8.44 -2.36 -2.70
CA ALA A 34 7.41 -1.34 -2.88
C ALA A 34 6.00 -1.94 -2.77
N SER A 35 5.78 -3.14 -3.33
CA SER A 35 4.50 -3.84 -3.28
C SER A 35 4.14 -4.29 -1.87
N ILE A 36 5.07 -4.90 -1.14
CA ILE A 36 4.87 -5.30 0.27
C ILE A 36 4.53 -4.07 1.12
N ARG A 37 5.27 -2.97 0.94
CA ARG A 37 5.01 -1.69 1.63
C ARG A 37 3.63 -1.15 1.32
N GLY A 38 3.19 -1.23 0.06
CA GLY A 38 1.86 -0.79 -0.37
C GLY A 38 0.73 -1.55 0.32
N VAL A 39 0.87 -2.88 0.44
CA VAL A 39 -0.10 -3.73 1.14
C VAL A 39 -0.16 -3.39 2.63
N ILE A 40 0.99 -3.33 3.32
CA ILE A 40 1.06 -3.00 4.75
C ILE A 40 0.45 -1.63 5.02
N SER A 41 0.78 -0.62 4.19
CA SER A 41 0.22 0.73 4.27
C SER A 41 -1.31 0.73 4.15
N ALA A 42 -1.87 -0.06 3.24
CA ALA A 42 -3.32 -0.17 3.06
C ALA A 42 -3.99 -0.85 4.27
N ILE A 43 -3.40 -1.93 4.79
CA ILE A 43 -3.93 -2.67 5.95
C ILE A 43 -3.95 -1.77 7.19
N ASN A 44 -2.85 -1.06 7.48
CA ASN A 44 -2.76 -0.17 8.64
C ASN A 44 -3.83 0.94 8.59
N ARG A 45 -4.07 1.51 7.41
CA ARG A 45 -5.14 2.49 7.19
C ARG A 45 -6.53 1.89 7.35
N LEU A 46 -6.73 0.64 6.95
CA LEU A 46 -8.01 -0.05 7.10
C LEU A 46 -8.31 -0.34 8.59
N ILE A 47 -7.32 -0.83 9.33
CA ILE A 47 -7.44 -1.11 10.77
C ILE A 47 -7.67 0.20 11.54
N GLY A 48 -6.92 1.26 11.25
CA GLY A 48 -7.08 2.56 11.89
C GLY A 48 -8.43 3.24 11.63
N LYS A 49 -9.17 2.83 10.59
CA LYS A 49 -10.54 3.31 10.30
C LYS A 49 -11.65 2.51 10.99
N ARG A 50 -11.31 1.38 11.62
CA ARG A 50 -12.26 0.53 12.36
C ARG A 50 -12.34 0.89 13.86
N SER A 51 -11.43 1.70 14.37
CA SER A 51 -11.39 2.16 15.76
C SER A 51 -12.21 3.42 16.00
#